data_AF-A0A317IKI9-F1
#
_entry.id   AF-A0A317IKI9-F1
#
_cell.length_a   1.000
_cell.length_b   1.000
_cell.length_c   1.000
_cell.angle_alpha   90.00
_cell.angle_beta   90.00
_cell.angle_gamma   90.00
#
_symmetry.space_group_name_H-M   'P 1'
#
loop_
_entity.id
_entity.type
_entity.pdbx_description
1 polymer ?
#
loop_
_entity_poly.entity_id
_entity_poly.type
_entity_poly.pdbx_seq_one_letter_code
_entity_poly.pdbx_strand_id
1 'polypeptide(L)'
;MPLEFGGEEIPPNTLYVPIGIAAIKSQIDNNIIAPLIQNGKANQYRAIPEYQGSSFVPIRLRIEAFDPGDFSTEINIWGDALQYNSPDEPK
;
A
#
# COMPACT_ATOMS: atom_id res chain seq x y z
N MET A 1 8.63 -2.60 -3.44
CA MET A 1 8.17 -4.01 -3.50
C MET A 1 8.59 -4.73 -2.22
N PRO A 2 7.74 -5.53 -1.57
CA PRO A 2 8.12 -6.37 -0.43
C PRO A 2 9.30 -7.29 -0.74
N LEU A 3 10.13 -7.61 0.26
CA LEU A 3 11.27 -8.51 0.10
C LEU A 3 10.82 -9.93 -0.27
N GLU A 4 9.69 -10.35 0.28
CA GLU A 4 9.04 -11.64 0.02
C GLU A 4 8.60 -11.78 -1.44
N PHE A 5 8.45 -10.67 -2.16
CA PHE A 5 8.09 -10.63 -3.59
C PHE A 5 9.31 -10.35 -4.48
N GLY A 6 10.53 -10.40 -3.94
CA GLY A 6 11.77 -10.13 -4.67
C GLY A 6 12.21 -8.66 -4.65
N GLY A 7 11.63 -7.84 -3.77
CA GLY A 7 12.11 -6.48 -3.54
C GLY A 7 13.50 -6.44 -2.90
N GLU A 8 14.17 -5.30 -3.01
CA GLU A 8 15.51 -5.09 -2.47
C GLU A 8 15.49 -4.23 -1.20
N GLU A 9 16.36 -4.52 -0.24
CA GLU A 9 16.55 -3.71 0.97
C GLU A 9 17.45 -2.50 0.67
N ILE A 10 16.92 -1.54 -0.08
CA ILE A 10 17.61 -0.33 -0.51
C ILE A 10 16.85 0.94 -0.08
N PRO A 11 17.53 2.10 0.07
CA PRO A 11 16.86 3.34 0.48
C PRO A 11 15.65 3.73 -0.39
N PRO A 12 15.66 3.57 -1.72
CA PRO A 12 14.49 3.84 -2.56
C PRO A 12 13.27 2.93 -2.31
N ASN A 13 13.48 1.77 -1.68
CA ASN A 13 12.41 0.82 -1.31
C ASN A 13 12.07 0.89 0.20
N THR A 14 12.51 1.94 0.88
CA THR A 14 12.29 2.15 2.31
C THR A 14 11.45 3.40 2.54
N LEU A 15 10.42 3.28 3.38
CA LEU A 15 9.56 4.40 3.77
C LEU A 15 9.60 4.58 5.28
N TYR A 16 9.61 5.83 5.73
CA TYR A 16 9.38 6.18 7.12
C TYR A 16 7.87 6.27 7.35
N VAL A 17 7.36 5.59 8.37
CA VAL A 17 5.93 5.56 8.70
C VAL A 17 5.73 5.48 10.22
N PRO A 18 4.57 5.90 10.74
CA PRO A 18 4.21 5.66 12.14
C PRO A 18 4.25 4.19 12.54
N ILE A 19 4.39 3.95 13.84
CA ILE A 19 4.36 2.60 14.40
C ILE A 19 3.05 1.90 14.02
N GLY A 20 3.14 0.61 13.67
CA GLY A 20 1.99 -0.21 13.27
C GLY A 20 1.67 -0.19 11.77
N ILE A 21 2.03 0.87 11.02
CA ILE A 21 1.74 0.95 9.58
C ILE A 21 2.45 -0.17 8.80
N ALA A 22 3.71 -0.46 9.14
CA ALA A 22 4.44 -1.58 8.54
C ALA A 22 3.77 -2.94 8.80
N ALA A 23 3.16 -3.14 9.98
CA ALA A 23 2.45 -4.36 10.31
C ALA A 23 1.14 -4.49 9.53
N ILE A 24 0.37 -3.40 9.40
CA ILE A 24 -0.84 -3.35 8.55
C ILE A 24 -0.48 -3.69 7.10
N LYS A 25 0.58 -3.07 6.57
CA LYS A 25 1.08 -3.36 5.22
C LYS A 25 1.46 -4.84 5.07
N SER A 26 2.21 -5.39 6.03
CA SER A 26 2.61 -6.80 6.02
C SER A 26 1.40 -7.74 6.03
N GLN A 27 0.33 -7.41 6.76
CA GLN A 27 -0.91 -8.19 6.73
C GLN A 27 -1.60 -8.14 5.37
N ILE A 28 -1.64 -6.98 4.71
CA ILE A 28 -2.20 -6.85 3.34
C ILE A 28 -1.35 -7.68 2.36
N ASP A 29 -0.03 -7.53 2.39
CA ASP A 29 0.87 -8.25 1.49
C ASP A 29 0.71 -9.77 1.68
N ASN A 30 0.73 -10.27 2.92
CA ASN A 30 0.73 -11.70 3.18
C ASN A 30 -0.65 -12.36 3.05
N ASN A 31 -1.73 -11.68 3.48
CA ASN A 31 -3.04 -12.30 3.58
C ASN A 31 -3.94 -12.02 2.37
N ILE A 32 -3.61 -11.00 1.56
CA ILE A 32 -4.39 -10.64 0.37
C ILE A 32 -3.54 -10.78 -0.89
N ILE A 33 -2.42 -10.09 -0.96
CA ILE A 33 -1.61 -10.02 -2.19
C ILE A 33 -0.95 -11.36 -2.52
N ALA A 34 -0.29 -12.00 -1.55
CA ALA A 34 0.38 -13.28 -1.79
C ALA A 34 -0.60 -14.37 -2.29
N PRO A 35 -1.80 -14.55 -1.71
CA PRO A 35 -2.82 -15.43 -2.28
C PRO A 35 -3.27 -15.05 -3.69
N LEU A 36 -3.41 -13.76 -4.02
CA LEU A 36 -3.76 -13.33 -5.37
C LEU A 36 -2.69 -13.75 -6.38
N ILE A 37 -1.41 -13.61 -6.02
CA ILE A 37 -0.28 -14.04 -6.85
C ILE A 37 -0.23 -15.56 -6.99
N GLN A 38 -0.33 -16.29 -5.88
CA GLN A 38 -0.28 -17.76 -5.87
C GLN A 38 -1.40 -18.40 -6.71
N ASN A 39 -2.58 -17.77 -6.76
CA ASN A 39 -3.71 -18.24 -7.56
C ASN A 39 -3.70 -17.72 -9.01
N GLY A 40 -2.64 -17.04 -9.44
CA GLY A 40 -2.52 -16.48 -10.79
C GLY A 40 -3.53 -15.35 -11.08
N LYS A 41 -4.09 -14.72 -10.05
CA LYS A 41 -5.04 -13.60 -10.16
C LYS A 41 -4.33 -12.25 -10.29
N ALA A 42 -3.06 -12.18 -9.92
CA ALA A 42 -2.22 -11.02 -10.14
C ALA A 42 -0.77 -11.47 -10.39
N ASN A 43 -0.10 -10.83 -11.33
CA ASN A 43 1.32 -11.04 -11.63
C ASN A 43 2.14 -9.76 -11.43
N GLN A 44 1.47 -8.63 -11.26
CA GLN A 44 2.10 -7.34 -11.03
C GLN A 44 1.71 -6.79 -9.66
N TYR A 45 2.65 -6.08 -9.04
CA TYR A 45 2.48 -5.46 -7.73
C TYR A 45 3.11 -4.06 -7.73
N ARG A 46 2.42 -3.09 -7.14
CA ARG A 46 3.02 -1.79 -6.83
C ARG A 46 2.53 -1.23 -5.50
N ALA A 47 3.43 -0.56 -4.80
CA ALA A 47 3.15 0.20 -3.59
C ALA A 47 3.57 1.65 -3.85
N ILE A 48 2.60 2.56 -3.89
CA ILE A 48 2.77 3.95 -4.31
C ILE A 48 2.56 4.84 -3.08
N PRO A 49 3.61 5.46 -2.53
CA PRO A 49 3.48 6.45 -1.47
C PRO A 49 2.96 7.78 -2.03
N GLU A 50 2.03 8.41 -1.32
CA GLU A 50 1.55 9.76 -1.61
C GLU A 50 2.01 10.72 -0.51
N TYR A 51 2.50 11.89 -0.91
CA TYR A 51 3.06 12.91 -0.02
C TYR A 51 2.27 14.21 -0.10
N GLN A 52 2.20 14.94 1.00
CA GLN A 52 1.55 16.25 1.06
C GLN A 52 2.61 17.36 1.08
N GLY A 53 2.53 18.27 0.11
CA GLY A 53 3.47 19.38 -0.02
C GLY A 53 4.92 18.91 -0.13
N SER A 54 5.79 19.43 0.72
CA SER A 54 7.21 19.06 0.81
C SER A 54 7.52 18.03 1.91
N SER A 55 6.51 17.29 2.39
CA SER A 55 6.70 16.26 3.42
C SER A 55 7.61 15.13 2.93
N PHE A 56 8.52 14.69 3.80
CA PHE A 56 9.37 13.52 3.57
C PHE A 56 8.71 12.21 4.01
N VAL A 57 7.60 12.28 4.76
CA VAL A 57 6.86 11.11 5.24
C VAL A 57 5.49 11.07 4.52
N PRO A 58 5.09 9.91 3.95
CA PRO A 58 3.87 9.81 3.16
C PRO A 58 2.61 9.97 4.01
N ILE A 59 1.58 10.57 3.41
CA ILE A 59 0.24 10.69 4.00
C ILE A 59 -0.63 9.46 3.73
N ARG A 60 -0.31 8.71 2.67
CA ARG A 60 -1.04 7.51 2.24
C ARG A 60 -0.07 6.56 1.53
N LEU A 61 -0.34 5.26 1.65
CA LEU A 61 0.27 4.23 0.81
C LEU A 61 -0.82 3.49 0.04
N ARG A 62 -0.80 3.59 -1.30
CA ARG A 62 -1.68 2.82 -2.18
C ARG A 62 -0.99 1.53 -2.59
N ILE A 63 -1.66 0.40 -2.38
CA ILE A 63 -1.15 -0.94 -2.68
C ILE A 63 -2.04 -1.53 -3.76
N GLU A 64 -1.42 -2.03 -4.82
CA GLU A 64 -2.13 -2.60 -5.94
C GLU A 64 -1.51 -3.92 -6.37
N ALA A 65 -2.37 -4.90 -6.67
CA ALA A 65 -2.04 -6.15 -7.32
C ALA A 65 -2.93 -6.29 -8.56
N PHE A 66 -2.30 -6.43 -9.73
CA PHE A 66 -3.00 -6.34 -11.00
C PHE A 66 -2.43 -7.31 -12.03
N ASP A 67 -3.18 -7.46 -13.12
CA ASP A 67 -2.86 -8.29 -14.29
C ASP A 67 -2.75 -9.80 -13.98
N PRO A 68 -3.79 -10.61 -14.23
CA PRO A 68 -5.02 -10.31 -14.98
C PRO A 68 -6.16 -9.69 -14.17
N GLY A 69 -6.12 -9.78 -12.84
CA GLY A 69 -7.12 -9.20 -11.96
C GLY A 69 -6.85 -7.73 -11.65
N ASP A 70 -7.65 -7.17 -10.76
CA ASP A 70 -7.45 -5.83 -10.21
C ASP A 70 -7.85 -5.83 -8.74
N PHE A 71 -6.89 -5.55 -7.87
CA PHE A 71 -7.08 -5.29 -6.46
C PHE A 71 -6.31 -4.04 -6.08
N SER A 72 -7.00 -3.09 -5.44
CA SER A 72 -6.38 -1.90 -4.87
C SER A 72 -6.89 -1.67 -3.44
N THR A 73 -6.00 -1.17 -2.60
CA THR A 73 -6.33 -0.74 -1.24
C THR A 73 -5.40 0.39 -0.82
N GLU A 74 -5.84 1.16 0.16
CA GLU A 74 -5.11 2.32 0.67
C GLU A 74 -4.91 2.19 2.18
N ILE A 75 -3.70 2.50 2.62
CA ILE A 75 -3.41 2.77 4.02
C ILE A 75 -3.32 4.28 4.18
N ASN A 76 -4.37 4.89 4.72
CA ASN A 76 -4.32 6.30 5.12
C ASN A 76 -3.48 6.42 6.39
N ILE A 77 -2.43 7.24 6.36
CA ILE A 77 -1.45 7.36 7.44
C ILE A 77 -1.76 8.60 8.28
N TRP A 78 -1.88 9.77 7.64
CA TRP A 78 -2.15 11.05 8.33
C TRP A 78 -2.53 12.18 7.36
N GLY A 79 -2.60 13.42 7.87
CA GLY A 79 -2.81 14.61 7.05
C GLY A 79 -4.16 14.60 6.35
N ASP A 80 -4.21 15.10 5.13
CA ASP A 80 -5.45 15.16 4.34
C ASP A 80 -6.01 13.78 4.00
N ALA A 81 -5.19 12.72 4.05
CA ALA A 81 -5.66 11.34 3.82
C ALA A 81 -6.64 10.84 4.89
N LEU A 82 -6.61 11.42 6.11
CA LEU A 82 -7.57 11.10 7.16
C LEU A 82 -8.91 11.85 7.01
N GLN A 83 -8.96 12.89 6.17
CA GLN A 83 -10.18 13.65 5.91
C GLN A 83 -11.00 13.05 4.75
N TYR A 84 -10.51 11.97 4.15
CA TYR A 84 -11.20 11.30 3.04
C TYR A 84 -12.42 10.54 3.57
N ASN A 85 -13.56 11.22 3.57
CA ASN A 85 -14.86 10.55 3.65
C ASN A 85 -15.07 9.81 2.32
N SER A 86 -15.34 8.51 2.38
CA SER A 86 -15.77 7.76 1.20
C SER A 86 -16.95 8.49 0.53
N PRO A 87 -16.99 8.61 -0.81
CA PRO A 87 -18.11 9.24 -1.51
C PRO A 87 -19.48 8.57 -1.25
N ASP A 88 -19.49 7.40 -0.58
CA ASP A 88 -20.69 6.61 -0.26
C ASP A 88 -21.21 6.78 1.18
N GLU A 89 -20.67 7.69 2.00
CA GLU A 89 -21.22 7.96 3.34
C GLU A 89 -22.42 8.94 3.25
N PRO A 90 -23.64 8.54 3.64
CA PRO A 90 -24.77 9.47 3.70
C PRO A 90 -24.56 10.50 4.81
N LYS A 91 -24.85 11.77 4.49
CA LYS A 91 -24.84 12.91 5.42
C LYS A 91 -25.87 12.79 6.53
#